data_AF-A0A353NGX2-F1
#
_entry.id   AF-A0A353NGX2-F1
#
_cell.length_a   1.000
_cell.length_b   1.000
_cell.length_c   1.000
_cell.angle_alpha   90.00
_cell.angle_beta   90.00
_cell.angle_gamma   90.00
#
_symmetry.space_group_name_H-M   'P 1'
#
loop_
_entity.id
_entity.type
_entity.pdbx_description
1 polymer ?
#
loop_
_entity_poly.entity_id
_entity_poly.type
_entity_poly.pdbx_seq_one_letter_code
_entity_poly.pdbx_strand_id
1 'polypeptide(L)'
;SVVYTRQGNPAWADEDRDGLPPTRPNDLFYGAAAGDLQPDWVDLTKVAIPQADEQQRLLANLIIQMNADKKPLPRFWYFPHQYEAVVIMTGDDHDGLYGSYGTEGRFAYELANSAAGCSVDDWECIRSSSYLISDYPAGLITDGEAVAYNAQGFEIGVHVNTNCQAYTEGLLATFFREQMNELQTLFPSIPPPVSHRQHCIAWSGFTILPEEEVKHGIRLDTNYYYWPAAWAASPGFFTGSGMPMRFTDNNGTFIDVYQAVTQLTDESGQTYPYTLDTLLDRAIGPEKYYGAFTANMHTDYEISNDYNAMISSAQARGIPIISAKQMLKWLDGRNGSKFSGLTWTGNVLGFTITQGQGATGLQAMVPIPSGLGITGFTRNGSAVSYNVKTIKGVDYAFFSGLTGTYSVTMAANP
;
A
#
# COMPACT_ATOMS: atom_id res chain seq x y z
N SER A 1 0.00 -19.56 -7.42
CA SER A 1 -0.52 -18.33 -8.06
C SER A 1 -0.23 -17.16 -7.13
N VAL A 2 0.32 -16.05 -7.62
CA VAL A 2 0.53 -14.83 -6.78
C VAL A 2 -0.81 -14.28 -6.30
N VAL A 3 -1.82 -14.24 -7.17
CA VAL A 3 -3.18 -13.77 -6.83
C VAL A 3 -3.72 -14.52 -5.63
N TYR A 4 -3.75 -15.86 -5.68
CA TYR A 4 -4.25 -16.63 -4.54
C TYR A 4 -3.35 -16.54 -3.31
N THR A 5 -2.03 -16.37 -3.46
CA THR A 5 -1.17 -16.15 -2.28
C THR A 5 -1.58 -14.87 -1.53
N ARG A 6 -2.10 -13.86 -2.26
CA ARG A 6 -2.47 -12.56 -1.72
C ARG A 6 -3.93 -12.38 -1.33
N GLN A 7 -4.83 -13.06 -2.02
CA GLN A 7 -6.28 -12.98 -1.79
C GLN A 7 -6.82 -14.19 -1.01
N GLY A 8 -5.98 -15.19 -0.76
CA GLY A 8 -6.37 -16.38 -0.01
C GLY A 8 -7.04 -17.43 -0.90
N ASN A 9 -7.62 -18.42 -0.24
CA ASN A 9 -8.28 -19.56 -0.84
C ASN A 9 -9.75 -19.23 -1.17
N PRO A 10 -10.15 -19.13 -2.45
CA PRO A 10 -11.54 -18.86 -2.81
C PRO A 10 -12.51 -19.97 -2.38
N ALA A 11 -12.01 -21.19 -2.09
CA ALA A 11 -12.84 -22.27 -1.57
C ALA A 11 -13.25 -22.08 -0.10
N TRP A 12 -12.63 -21.14 0.61
CA TRP A 12 -12.95 -20.78 2.00
C TRP A 12 -13.80 -19.50 2.09
N ALA A 13 -14.30 -19.02 0.95
CA ALA A 13 -15.21 -17.88 0.95
C ALA A 13 -16.47 -18.19 1.76
N ASP A 14 -16.91 -17.20 2.55
CA ASP A 14 -18.08 -17.28 3.44
C ASP A 14 -17.97 -18.32 4.60
N GLU A 15 -16.77 -18.78 4.92
CA GLU A 15 -16.51 -19.62 6.09
C GLU A 15 -15.86 -18.78 7.20
N ASP A 16 -16.43 -18.77 8.40
CA ASP A 16 -15.71 -18.36 9.63
C ASP A 16 -14.79 -19.52 10.04
N ARG A 17 -13.50 -19.37 9.78
CA ARG A 17 -12.49 -20.41 9.96
C ARG A 17 -11.68 -20.21 11.22
N ASP A 18 -11.55 -18.97 11.70
CA ASP A 18 -10.87 -18.69 12.98
C ASP A 18 -11.79 -18.84 14.21
N GLY A 19 -13.11 -18.94 14.02
CA GLY A 19 -14.12 -19.10 15.06
C GLY A 19 -14.45 -17.80 15.80
N LEU A 20 -14.09 -16.65 15.24
CA LEU A 20 -14.28 -15.32 15.81
C LEU A 20 -15.16 -14.51 14.85
N PRO A 21 -16.46 -14.35 15.10
CA PRO A 21 -17.33 -13.64 14.17
C PRO A 21 -17.03 -12.13 14.08
N PRO A 22 -17.45 -11.45 12.98
CA PRO A 22 -17.96 -12.03 11.74
C PRO A 22 -16.86 -12.71 10.91
N THR A 23 -17.24 -13.32 9.78
CA THR A 23 -16.27 -13.70 8.73
C THR A 23 -15.48 -12.47 8.28
N ARG A 24 -14.17 -12.64 8.11
CA ARG A 24 -13.20 -11.60 7.77
C ARG A 24 -12.25 -12.08 6.66
N PRO A 25 -11.45 -11.19 6.05
CA PRO A 25 -10.52 -11.59 5.00
C PRO A 25 -9.46 -12.61 5.45
N ASN A 26 -9.09 -12.66 6.74
CA ASN A 26 -8.13 -13.64 7.24
C ASN A 26 -8.66 -15.08 7.19
N ASP A 27 -9.98 -15.30 7.17
CA ASP A 27 -10.56 -16.63 7.03
C ASP A 27 -10.19 -17.28 5.70
N LEU A 28 -9.97 -16.49 4.65
CA LEU A 28 -9.44 -16.98 3.37
C LEU A 28 -8.01 -17.54 3.49
N PHE A 29 -7.36 -17.38 4.65
CA PHE A 29 -6.03 -17.89 4.92
C PHE A 29 -6.00 -18.90 6.07
N TYR A 30 -7.01 -18.90 6.94
CA TYR A 30 -6.96 -19.61 8.22
C TYR A 30 -7.26 -21.11 8.06
N GLY A 31 -6.22 -21.93 8.19
CA GLY A 31 -6.33 -23.36 7.90
C GLY A 31 -6.97 -24.15 9.03
N ALA A 32 -6.71 -23.77 10.28
CA ALA A 32 -7.01 -24.55 11.47
C ALA A 32 -8.49 -24.44 11.95
N ALA A 33 -9.44 -24.49 11.01
CA ALA A 33 -10.88 -24.39 11.31
C ALA A 33 -11.41 -25.59 12.10
N ALA A 34 -12.33 -25.32 13.03
CA ALA A 34 -12.96 -26.36 13.84
C ALA A 34 -13.81 -27.29 12.95
N GLY A 35 -13.46 -28.58 12.91
CA GLY A 35 -14.14 -29.57 12.07
C GLY A 35 -13.60 -29.69 10.64
N ASP A 36 -12.68 -28.81 10.22
CA ASP A 36 -11.99 -28.85 8.92
C ASP A 36 -10.54 -28.34 9.05
N LEU A 37 -9.71 -29.11 9.74
CA LEU A 37 -8.30 -28.76 9.96
C LEU A 37 -7.49 -28.91 8.66
N GLN A 38 -7.02 -27.78 8.15
CA GLN A 38 -6.09 -27.67 7.02
C GLN A 38 -4.85 -26.86 7.42
N PRO A 39 -3.73 -26.94 6.68
CA PRO A 39 -2.64 -25.98 6.83
C PRO A 39 -3.12 -24.56 6.48
N ASP A 40 -2.56 -23.56 7.16
CA ASP A 40 -2.75 -22.17 6.77
C ASP A 40 -2.34 -21.96 5.31
N TRP A 41 -3.09 -21.10 4.60
CA TRP A 41 -2.88 -20.88 3.17
C TRP A 41 -1.49 -20.34 2.86
N VAL A 42 -0.96 -19.53 3.77
CA VAL A 42 0.43 -19.09 3.79
C VAL A 42 1.13 -19.69 5.01
N ASP A 43 2.29 -20.31 4.78
CA ASP A 43 3.12 -20.89 5.83
C ASP A 43 3.65 -19.81 6.79
N LEU A 44 3.05 -19.72 7.97
CA LEU A 44 3.39 -18.72 8.97
C LEU A 44 4.80 -18.89 9.57
N THR A 45 5.41 -20.07 9.45
CA THR A 45 6.83 -20.25 9.84
C THR A 45 7.78 -19.45 8.96
N LYS A 46 7.29 -18.97 7.81
CA LYS A 46 8.00 -18.13 6.84
C LYS A 46 7.34 -16.77 6.65
N VAL A 47 6.48 -16.34 7.58
CA VAL A 47 5.71 -15.09 7.45
C VAL A 47 6.60 -13.86 7.34
N ALA A 48 7.84 -13.92 7.83
CA ALA A 48 8.83 -12.87 7.66
C ALA A 48 9.19 -12.58 6.19
N ILE A 49 8.98 -13.53 5.29
CA ILE A 49 9.32 -13.42 3.87
C ILE A 49 8.08 -12.98 3.10
N PRO A 50 8.12 -11.89 2.31
CA PRO A 50 7.02 -11.52 1.42
C PRO A 50 7.04 -12.44 0.19
N GLN A 51 6.55 -13.67 0.36
CA GLN A 51 6.66 -14.76 -0.61
C GLN A 51 6.10 -14.41 -2.00
N ALA A 52 4.95 -13.74 -2.05
CA ALA A 52 4.34 -13.30 -3.31
C ALA A 52 5.22 -12.26 -4.01
N ASP A 53 5.79 -11.32 -3.26
CA ASP A 53 6.68 -10.31 -3.83
C ASP A 53 8.01 -10.89 -4.31
N GLU A 54 8.61 -11.83 -3.55
CA GLU A 54 9.85 -12.52 -3.97
C GLU A 54 9.62 -13.39 -5.20
N GLN A 55 8.46 -14.05 -5.33
CA GLN A 55 8.09 -14.77 -6.56
C GLN A 55 7.99 -13.84 -7.77
N GLN A 56 7.37 -12.66 -7.61
CA GLN A 56 7.31 -11.67 -8.68
C GLN A 56 8.70 -11.10 -9.03
N ARG A 57 9.55 -10.86 -8.04
CA ARG A 57 10.93 -10.40 -8.24
C ARG A 57 11.76 -11.46 -8.97
N LEU A 58 11.61 -12.73 -8.62
CA LEU A 58 12.24 -13.84 -9.34
C LEU A 58 11.83 -13.83 -10.82
N LEU A 59 10.53 -13.72 -11.10
CA LEU A 59 10.04 -13.63 -12.49
C LEU A 59 10.64 -12.43 -13.23
N ALA A 60 10.69 -11.26 -12.60
CA ALA A 60 11.28 -10.07 -13.20
C ALA A 60 12.79 -10.25 -13.48
N ASN A 61 13.54 -10.85 -12.56
CA ASN A 61 14.96 -11.15 -12.74
C ASN A 61 15.19 -12.17 -13.85
N LEU A 62 14.34 -13.19 -13.97
CA LEU A 62 14.39 -14.14 -15.08
C LEU A 62 14.16 -13.45 -16.43
N ILE A 63 13.17 -12.55 -16.53
CA ILE A 63 12.92 -11.76 -17.75
C ILE A 63 14.15 -10.93 -18.12
N ILE A 64 14.79 -10.28 -17.14
CA ILE A 64 16.00 -9.48 -17.39
C ILE A 64 17.14 -10.36 -17.86
N GLN A 65 17.37 -11.50 -17.18
CA GLN A 65 18.45 -12.44 -17.52
C GLN A 65 18.25 -13.04 -18.91
N MET A 66 17.03 -13.46 -19.25
CA MET A 66 16.70 -14.06 -20.55
C MET A 66 16.75 -13.05 -21.71
N ASN A 67 16.79 -11.76 -21.41
CA ASN A 67 16.87 -10.69 -22.41
C ASN A 67 18.24 -10.00 -22.44
N ALA A 68 19.19 -10.43 -21.60
CA ALA A 68 20.48 -9.78 -21.40
C ALA A 68 21.34 -9.74 -22.68
N ASP A 69 21.22 -10.73 -23.55
CA ASP A 69 21.90 -10.82 -24.85
C ASP A 69 21.23 -9.98 -25.95
N LYS A 70 19.98 -9.55 -25.73
CA LYS A 70 19.19 -8.77 -26.69
C LYS A 70 19.21 -7.29 -26.39
N LYS A 71 18.83 -6.89 -25.18
CA LYS A 71 18.82 -5.49 -24.71
C LYS A 71 18.58 -5.39 -23.21
N PRO A 72 19.17 -4.42 -22.51
CA PRO A 72 18.73 -4.06 -21.15
C PRO A 72 17.26 -3.65 -21.11
N LEU A 73 16.52 -4.07 -20.08
CA LEU A 73 15.11 -3.71 -19.88
C LEU A 73 14.98 -2.77 -18.67
N PRO A 74 14.81 -1.46 -18.87
CA PRO A 74 14.60 -0.53 -17.77
C PRO A 74 13.24 -0.73 -17.10
N ARG A 75 13.17 -0.36 -15.82
CA ARG A 75 11.95 -0.43 -15.02
C ARG A 75 11.90 0.69 -13.99
N PHE A 76 10.70 1.01 -13.49
CA PHE A 76 10.56 1.96 -12.39
C PHE A 76 10.79 1.28 -11.03
N TRP A 77 11.39 2.03 -10.11
CA TRP A 77 11.47 1.66 -8.69
C TRP A 77 10.08 1.60 -8.04
N TYR A 78 9.96 1.03 -6.84
CA TYR A 78 8.68 0.85 -6.14
C TYR A 78 8.09 2.17 -5.62
N PHE A 79 8.90 3.02 -4.98
CA PHE A 79 8.46 4.21 -4.25
C PHE A 79 9.19 5.49 -4.73
N PRO A 80 8.67 6.70 -4.45
CA PRO A 80 9.36 7.93 -4.83
C PRO A 80 10.68 8.05 -4.08
N HIS A 81 11.59 8.88 -4.59
CA HIS A 81 12.83 9.28 -3.90
C HIS A 81 13.70 8.12 -3.39
N GLN A 82 13.56 6.94 -4.03
CA GLN A 82 14.27 5.70 -3.69
C GLN A 82 13.89 5.09 -2.34
N TYR A 83 12.77 5.49 -1.72
CA TYR A 83 12.30 4.87 -0.49
C TYR A 83 12.19 3.35 -0.65
N GLU A 84 12.60 2.62 0.38
CA GLU A 84 12.56 1.16 0.43
C GLU A 84 11.31 0.65 1.17
N ALA A 85 10.70 1.52 2.00
CA ALA A 85 9.42 1.29 2.65
C ALA A 85 8.62 2.59 2.80
N VAL A 86 7.34 2.45 3.12
CA VAL A 86 6.43 3.53 3.49
C VAL A 86 5.38 2.99 4.46
N VAL A 87 4.95 3.81 5.41
CA VAL A 87 3.80 3.51 6.28
C VAL A 87 2.56 4.18 5.68
N ILE A 88 1.52 3.39 5.41
CA ILE A 88 0.19 3.93 5.08
C ILE A 88 -0.56 4.00 6.40
N MET A 89 -0.67 5.19 6.98
CA MET A 89 -1.31 5.37 8.28
C MET A 89 -2.81 5.54 8.10
N THR A 90 -3.59 4.59 8.61
CA THR A 90 -5.06 4.68 8.67
C THR A 90 -5.56 4.51 10.09
N GLY A 91 -6.79 4.92 10.33
CA GLY A 91 -7.47 4.65 11.59
C GLY A 91 -8.98 4.71 11.46
N ASP A 92 -9.64 3.92 12.31
CA ASP A 92 -11.09 3.85 12.42
C ASP A 92 -11.56 4.80 13.52
N ASP A 93 -12.45 5.72 13.17
CA ASP A 93 -13.10 6.63 14.12
C ASP A 93 -14.58 6.28 14.18
N HIS A 94 -15.01 5.83 15.35
CA HIS A 94 -16.39 5.45 15.62
C HIS A 94 -17.27 6.65 15.98
N ASP A 95 -16.73 7.87 15.90
CA ASP A 95 -17.44 9.15 15.96
C ASP A 95 -18.43 9.24 17.13
N GLY A 96 -17.95 8.89 18.33
CA GLY A 96 -18.76 8.94 19.54
C GLY A 96 -19.70 7.76 19.77
N LEU A 97 -19.80 6.78 18.86
CA LEU A 97 -20.52 5.51 19.10
C LEU A 97 -20.04 4.83 20.38
N TYR A 98 -18.75 4.92 20.67
CA TYR A 98 -18.13 4.44 21.92
C TYR A 98 -17.78 5.55 22.92
N GLY A 99 -18.33 6.76 22.71
CA GLY A 99 -18.17 7.90 23.61
C GLY A 99 -16.90 8.74 23.39
N SER A 100 -16.19 8.53 22.28
CA SER A 100 -14.98 9.28 21.91
C SER A 100 -14.87 9.47 20.40
N TYR A 101 -14.18 10.52 19.98
CA TYR A 101 -13.86 10.88 18.62
C TYR A 101 -12.48 11.56 18.65
N GLY A 102 -11.61 11.31 17.67
CA GLY A 102 -10.21 11.71 17.75
C GLY A 102 -9.60 12.22 16.46
N THR A 103 -10.35 12.21 15.34
CA THR A 103 -9.84 12.63 14.02
C THR A 103 -9.18 14.01 14.03
N GLU A 104 -9.81 15.03 14.62
CA GLU A 104 -9.24 16.38 14.65
C GLU A 104 -7.90 16.41 15.40
N GLY A 105 -7.86 15.85 16.61
CA GLY A 105 -6.66 15.82 17.43
C GLY A 105 -5.55 14.97 16.82
N ARG A 106 -5.91 13.87 16.15
CA ARG A 106 -4.99 13.01 15.40
C ARG A 106 -4.31 13.80 14.28
N PHE A 107 -5.08 14.49 13.43
CA PHE A 107 -4.50 15.29 12.35
C PHE A 107 -3.71 16.49 12.86
N ALA A 108 -4.17 17.17 13.92
CA ALA A 108 -3.44 18.26 14.55
C ALA A 108 -2.08 17.79 15.12
N TYR A 109 -2.05 16.60 15.71
CA TYR A 109 -0.81 15.97 16.21
C TYR A 109 0.16 15.65 15.07
N GLU A 110 -0.32 15.13 13.94
CA GLU A 110 0.51 14.86 12.75
C GLU A 110 1.06 16.14 12.11
N LEU A 111 0.27 17.21 12.08
CA LEU A 111 0.74 18.53 11.65
C LEU A 111 1.86 19.05 12.56
N ALA A 112 1.70 18.93 13.88
CA ALA A 112 2.70 19.38 14.85
C ALA A 112 4.01 18.57 14.78
N ASN A 113 3.93 17.27 14.43
CA ASN A 113 5.09 16.40 14.27
C ASN A 113 5.70 16.41 12.86
N SER A 114 5.06 17.08 11.89
CA SER A 114 5.60 17.25 10.55
C SER A 114 6.71 18.31 10.54
N ALA A 115 7.76 18.07 9.76
CA ALA A 115 8.82 19.07 9.60
C ALA A 115 8.27 20.37 8.96
N ALA A 116 8.75 21.52 9.43
CA ALA A 116 8.34 22.81 8.88
C ALA A 116 8.70 22.90 7.38
N GLY A 117 7.71 23.23 6.55
CA GLY A 117 7.88 23.33 5.09
C GLY A 117 7.97 22.00 4.35
N CYS A 118 7.62 20.87 4.99
CA CYS A 118 7.55 19.57 4.33
C CYS A 118 6.65 19.61 3.08
N SER A 119 6.99 18.82 2.08
CA SER A 119 6.19 18.59 0.88
C SER A 119 5.31 17.34 1.01
N VAL A 120 3.99 17.53 0.85
CA VAL A 120 3.01 16.42 0.82
C VAL A 120 3.22 15.54 -0.41
N ASP A 121 3.60 16.14 -1.54
CA ASP A 121 3.82 15.43 -2.80
C ASP A 121 5.14 14.65 -2.83
N ASP A 122 6.14 15.07 -2.03
CA ASP A 122 7.41 14.36 -1.86
C ASP A 122 7.41 13.39 -0.66
N TRP A 123 6.26 13.25 0.03
CA TRP A 123 6.07 12.40 1.20
C TRP A 123 6.94 12.79 2.41
N GLU A 124 7.20 14.07 2.59
CA GLU A 124 7.99 14.58 3.73
C GLU A 124 7.09 14.91 4.93
N CYS A 125 5.80 15.13 4.69
CA CYS A 125 4.82 15.42 5.74
C CYS A 125 4.18 14.14 6.26
N ILE A 126 3.95 14.06 7.58
CA ILE A 126 3.19 12.96 8.19
C ILE A 126 1.71 13.17 7.90
N ARG A 127 1.07 12.22 7.23
CA ARG A 127 -0.38 12.25 6.95
C ARG A 127 -0.99 10.88 7.18
N SER A 128 -2.27 10.87 7.53
CA SER A 128 -3.07 9.66 7.67
C SER A 128 -4.43 9.77 6.98
N SER A 129 -5.13 8.65 6.93
CA SER A 129 -6.54 8.55 6.57
C SER A 129 -7.36 8.20 7.81
N SER A 130 -8.44 8.94 8.07
CA SER A 130 -9.43 8.59 9.09
C SER A 130 -10.71 8.12 8.41
N TYR A 131 -11.14 6.89 8.71
CA TYR A 131 -12.40 6.34 8.23
C TYR A 131 -13.46 6.52 9.31
N LEU A 132 -14.51 7.28 9.00
CA LEU A 132 -15.53 7.70 9.97
C LEU A 132 -16.79 6.85 9.82
N ILE A 133 -17.33 6.39 10.95
CA ILE A 133 -18.70 5.90 11.04
C ILE A 133 -19.65 7.09 10.83
N SER A 134 -20.28 7.18 9.65
CA SER A 134 -21.08 8.34 9.26
C SER A 134 -22.52 8.31 9.78
N ASP A 135 -23.01 7.15 10.23
CA ASP A 135 -24.38 6.93 10.72
C ASP A 135 -24.58 7.34 12.20
N TYR A 136 -23.50 7.78 12.88
CA TYR A 136 -23.52 8.25 14.28
C TYR A 136 -22.79 9.61 14.46
N PRO A 137 -23.25 10.71 13.85
CA PRO A 137 -22.52 11.99 13.85
C PRO A 137 -22.47 12.66 15.24
N ALA A 138 -21.47 12.34 16.06
CA ALA A 138 -21.28 12.91 17.40
C ALA A 138 -19.82 13.30 17.66
N GLY A 139 -19.49 14.58 17.41
CA GLY A 139 -18.14 15.11 17.65
C GLY A 139 -17.30 15.33 16.39
N LEU A 140 -17.92 15.23 15.23
CA LEU A 140 -17.30 15.49 13.93
C LEU A 140 -16.66 16.87 13.83
N ILE A 141 -15.53 16.90 13.14
CA ILE A 141 -14.98 18.11 12.53
C ILE A 141 -16.04 18.78 11.63
N THR A 142 -15.93 20.08 11.44
CA THR A 142 -16.77 20.83 10.49
C THR A 142 -16.35 20.56 9.04
N ASP A 143 -17.25 20.82 8.07
CA ASP A 143 -16.90 20.79 6.63
C ASP A 143 -15.71 21.71 6.30
N GLY A 144 -15.63 22.88 6.95
CA GLY A 144 -14.49 23.79 6.77
C GLY A 144 -13.15 23.20 7.22
N GLU A 145 -13.14 22.50 8.35
CA GLU A 145 -11.95 21.78 8.85
C GLU A 145 -11.62 20.58 7.95
N ALA A 146 -12.63 19.83 7.51
CA ALA A 146 -12.45 18.73 6.57
C ALA A 146 -11.79 19.20 5.25
N VAL A 147 -12.22 20.34 4.70
CA VAL A 147 -11.58 20.98 3.53
C VAL A 147 -10.12 21.33 3.83
N ALA A 148 -9.86 21.95 4.99
CA ALA A 148 -8.51 22.37 5.37
C ALA A 148 -7.56 21.17 5.53
N TYR A 149 -7.99 20.09 6.18
CA TYR A 149 -7.20 18.87 6.34
C TYR A 149 -7.02 18.13 5.01
N ASN A 150 -8.08 18.02 4.20
CA ASN A 150 -8.00 17.40 2.89
C ASN A 150 -6.99 18.12 1.98
N ALA A 151 -7.01 19.45 1.94
CA ALA A 151 -6.06 20.27 1.20
C ALA A 151 -4.61 20.11 1.69
N GLN A 152 -4.42 19.79 2.96
CA GLN A 152 -3.11 19.49 3.54
C GLN A 152 -2.63 18.06 3.30
N GLY A 153 -3.45 17.17 2.73
CA GLY A 153 -3.06 15.81 2.37
C GLY A 153 -3.56 14.70 3.30
N PHE A 154 -4.38 15.01 4.32
CA PHE A 154 -5.10 14.01 5.11
C PHE A 154 -6.33 13.50 4.36
N GLU A 155 -6.77 12.28 4.63
CA GLU A 155 -7.98 11.73 4.03
C GLU A 155 -9.05 11.53 5.10
N ILE A 156 -10.28 11.92 4.77
CA ILE A 156 -11.48 11.58 5.53
C ILE A 156 -12.29 10.67 4.62
N GLY A 157 -12.57 9.46 5.08
CA GLY A 157 -13.31 8.46 4.32
C GLY A 157 -14.46 7.87 5.11
N VAL A 158 -15.27 7.06 4.42
CA VAL A 158 -16.36 6.32 5.07
C VAL A 158 -15.82 5.06 5.73
N HIS A 159 -16.32 4.74 6.92
CA HIS A 159 -16.11 3.46 7.60
C HIS A 159 -17.40 2.64 7.53
N VAL A 160 -17.68 2.04 6.35
CA VAL A 160 -19.00 1.45 6.08
C VAL A 160 -19.37 0.44 7.17
N ASN A 161 -20.50 0.68 7.83
CA ASN A 161 -21.02 -0.13 8.90
C ASN A 161 -22.02 -1.16 8.37
N THR A 162 -21.61 -2.42 8.30
CA THR A 162 -22.48 -3.56 7.96
C THR A 162 -23.12 -4.21 9.18
N ASN A 163 -23.04 -3.55 10.35
CA ASN A 163 -23.40 -4.10 11.66
C ASN A 163 -22.56 -5.32 12.06
N CYS A 164 -21.34 -5.42 11.53
CA CYS A 164 -20.44 -6.55 11.75
C CYS A 164 -21.09 -7.89 11.38
N GLN A 165 -21.86 -7.92 10.29
CA GLN A 165 -22.55 -9.11 9.79
C GLN A 165 -22.10 -9.46 8.36
N ALA A 166 -22.31 -10.71 7.97
CA ALA A 166 -22.25 -11.13 6.57
C ALA A 166 -23.32 -10.39 5.74
N TYR A 167 -23.03 -10.18 4.46
CA TYR A 167 -23.89 -9.42 3.56
C TYR A 167 -23.97 -10.05 2.17
N THR A 168 -25.07 -9.75 1.48
CA THR A 168 -25.20 -10.01 0.04
C THR A 168 -24.76 -8.79 -0.75
N GLU A 169 -24.49 -8.95 -2.06
CA GLU A 169 -24.18 -7.82 -2.96
C GLU A 169 -25.22 -6.68 -2.86
N GLY A 170 -26.52 -7.01 -2.86
CA GLY A 170 -27.59 -6.02 -2.81
C GLY A 170 -27.69 -5.30 -1.47
N LEU A 171 -27.37 -5.98 -0.36
CA LEU A 171 -27.32 -5.38 0.97
C LEU A 171 -26.09 -4.47 1.11
N LEU A 172 -24.92 -4.93 0.66
CA LEU A 172 -23.70 -4.13 0.66
C LEU A 172 -23.86 -2.85 -0.17
N ALA A 173 -24.44 -2.95 -1.37
CA ALA A 173 -24.73 -1.79 -2.22
C ALA A 173 -25.68 -0.79 -1.55
N THR A 174 -26.56 -1.26 -0.67
CA THR A 174 -27.43 -0.41 0.14
C THR A 174 -26.65 0.33 1.23
N PHE A 175 -25.80 -0.38 1.98
CA PHE A 175 -24.92 0.26 2.98
C PHE A 175 -24.02 1.32 2.35
N PHE A 176 -23.34 1.00 1.25
CA PHE A 176 -22.49 1.97 0.53
C PHE A 176 -23.29 3.19 0.07
N ARG A 177 -24.44 2.99 -0.59
CA ARG A 177 -25.26 4.11 -1.06
C ARG A 177 -25.67 5.03 0.08
N GLU A 178 -26.11 4.49 1.21
CA GLU A 178 -26.63 5.27 2.32
C GLU A 178 -25.51 6.03 3.03
N GLN A 179 -24.44 5.32 3.42
CA GLN A 179 -23.38 5.90 4.24
C GLN A 179 -22.44 6.81 3.45
N MET A 180 -22.22 6.56 2.15
CA MET A 180 -21.52 7.53 1.29
C MET A 180 -22.33 8.83 1.12
N ASN A 181 -23.66 8.75 1.05
CA ASN A 181 -24.50 9.95 0.98
C ASN A 181 -24.53 10.70 2.31
N GLU A 182 -24.50 9.99 3.44
CA GLU A 182 -24.36 10.60 4.77
C GLU A 182 -23.03 11.35 4.89
N LEU A 183 -21.91 10.70 4.57
CA LEU A 183 -20.60 11.35 4.56
C LEU A 183 -20.58 12.59 3.65
N GLN A 184 -21.16 12.50 2.45
CA GLN A 184 -21.25 13.61 1.51
C GLN A 184 -22.13 14.76 2.02
N THR A 185 -23.14 14.45 2.85
CA THR A 185 -24.01 15.45 3.50
C THR A 185 -23.28 16.15 4.64
N LEU A 186 -22.45 15.42 5.39
CA LEU A 186 -21.60 15.97 6.45
C LEU A 186 -20.47 16.85 5.90
N PHE A 187 -19.86 16.42 4.79
CA PHE A 187 -18.70 17.07 4.18
C PHE A 187 -18.93 17.39 2.68
N PRO A 188 -19.86 18.30 2.35
CA PRO A 188 -20.20 18.62 0.97
C PRO A 188 -19.04 19.22 0.16
N SER A 189 -18.00 19.74 0.81
CA SER A 189 -16.91 20.49 0.17
C SER A 189 -15.62 19.68 -0.04
N ILE A 190 -15.55 18.43 0.41
CA ILE A 190 -14.42 17.52 0.12
C ILE A 190 -14.76 16.57 -1.04
N PRO A 191 -13.76 16.11 -1.82
CA PRO A 191 -14.00 15.10 -2.85
C PRO A 191 -14.46 13.77 -2.23
N PRO A 192 -15.20 12.93 -2.98
CA PRO A 192 -15.54 11.58 -2.54
C PRO A 192 -14.28 10.79 -2.15
N PRO A 193 -14.37 9.90 -1.14
CA PRO A 193 -13.23 9.09 -0.72
C PRO A 193 -12.79 8.15 -1.82
N VAL A 194 -11.49 7.88 -1.85
CA VAL A 194 -10.84 7.04 -2.87
C VAL A 194 -10.21 5.79 -2.29
N SER A 195 -10.18 5.70 -0.96
CA SER A 195 -9.81 4.51 -0.20
C SER A 195 -10.88 4.17 0.84
N HIS A 196 -10.84 2.95 1.36
CA HIS A 196 -11.88 2.44 2.24
C HIS A 196 -11.38 1.40 3.25
N ARG A 197 -12.10 1.35 4.36
CA ARG A 197 -12.07 0.31 5.38
C ARG A 197 -13.48 0.10 5.92
N GLN A 198 -13.94 -1.14 5.92
CA GLN A 198 -15.25 -1.53 6.42
C GLN A 198 -15.20 -1.78 7.93
N HIS A 199 -16.24 -1.38 8.65
CA HIS A 199 -16.36 -1.64 10.07
C HIS A 199 -16.38 -3.13 10.38
N CYS A 200 -15.68 -3.52 11.45
CA CYS A 200 -15.39 -4.91 11.83
C CYS A 200 -14.68 -5.74 10.75
N ILE A 201 -14.23 -5.11 9.64
CA ILE A 201 -13.70 -5.77 8.44
C ILE A 201 -14.54 -6.99 8.02
N ALA A 202 -15.86 -6.90 8.21
CA ALA A 202 -16.77 -7.97 7.84
C ALA A 202 -16.61 -8.29 6.35
N TRP A 203 -16.65 -9.56 5.99
CA TRP A 203 -16.36 -10.00 4.62
C TRP A 203 -17.36 -11.04 4.15
N SER A 204 -17.71 -10.98 2.86
CA SER A 204 -18.55 -11.98 2.20
C SER A 204 -18.07 -12.21 0.77
N GLY A 205 -18.22 -13.45 0.30
CA GLY A 205 -17.68 -13.95 -0.95
C GLY A 205 -16.16 -13.84 -1.04
N PHE A 206 -15.64 -14.01 -2.26
CA PHE A 206 -14.22 -13.83 -2.53
C PHE A 206 -13.86 -12.37 -2.85
N THR A 207 -14.72 -11.66 -3.58
CA THR A 207 -14.46 -10.30 -4.10
C THR A 207 -15.67 -9.37 -4.05
N ILE A 208 -16.72 -9.69 -3.29
CA ILE A 208 -17.95 -8.86 -3.25
C ILE A 208 -17.64 -7.41 -2.82
N LEU A 209 -16.81 -7.23 -1.79
CA LEU A 209 -16.46 -5.89 -1.31
C LEU A 209 -15.74 -5.05 -2.37
N PRO A 210 -14.60 -5.48 -2.95
CA PRO A 210 -13.91 -4.67 -3.96
C PRO A 210 -14.71 -4.45 -5.25
N GLU A 211 -15.63 -5.36 -5.60
CA GLU A 211 -16.57 -5.15 -6.70
C GLU A 211 -17.61 -4.06 -6.42
N GLU A 212 -18.01 -3.88 -5.16
CA GLU A 212 -18.87 -2.76 -4.78
C GLU A 212 -18.07 -1.46 -4.66
N GLU A 213 -16.90 -1.49 -4.02
CA GLU A 213 -16.01 -0.32 -3.87
C GLU A 213 -15.78 0.40 -5.19
N VAL A 214 -15.41 -0.34 -6.25
CA VAL A 214 -15.09 0.26 -7.55
C VAL A 214 -16.27 0.99 -8.19
N LYS A 215 -17.52 0.62 -7.87
CA LYS A 215 -18.72 1.32 -8.35
C LYS A 215 -18.86 2.72 -7.74
N HIS A 216 -18.22 2.97 -6.60
CA HIS A 216 -18.25 4.23 -5.85
C HIS A 216 -16.96 5.05 -5.99
N GLY A 217 -16.04 4.67 -6.90
CA GLY A 217 -14.74 5.35 -7.04
C GLY A 217 -13.70 4.93 -5.99
N ILE A 218 -14.09 4.00 -5.11
CA ILE A 218 -13.25 3.03 -4.41
C ILE A 218 -12.04 2.50 -5.18
N ARG A 219 -10.78 2.89 -4.94
CA ARG A 219 -9.64 2.28 -5.66
C ARG A 219 -8.49 1.80 -4.77
N LEU A 220 -8.58 1.95 -3.45
CA LEU A 220 -7.63 1.35 -2.50
C LEU A 220 -8.37 0.82 -1.26
N ASP A 221 -8.28 -0.48 -1.04
CA ASP A 221 -8.88 -1.21 0.08
C ASP A 221 -7.82 -1.48 1.16
N THR A 222 -8.21 -1.35 2.42
CA THR A 222 -7.35 -1.64 3.57
C THR A 222 -7.89 -2.75 4.50
N ASN A 223 -8.86 -3.54 4.02
CA ASN A 223 -9.63 -4.49 4.83
C ASN A 223 -8.90 -5.81 5.11
N TYR A 224 -7.90 -6.19 4.29
CA TYR A 224 -7.09 -7.39 4.56
C TYR A 224 -6.23 -7.16 5.80
N TYR A 225 -6.68 -7.70 6.94
CA TYR A 225 -6.19 -7.35 8.26
C TYR A 225 -5.45 -8.51 8.92
N TYR A 226 -4.32 -8.25 9.56
CA TYR A 226 -3.57 -9.30 10.23
C TYR A 226 -4.25 -9.69 11.54
N TRP A 227 -5.02 -10.76 11.50
CA TRP A 227 -5.87 -11.29 12.58
C TRP A 227 -5.91 -12.83 12.49
N PRO A 228 -6.07 -13.58 13.59
CA PRO A 228 -6.22 -13.15 14.99
C PRO A 228 -4.89 -12.94 15.72
N ALA A 229 -4.94 -12.63 17.02
CA ALA A 229 -3.74 -12.31 17.81
C ALA A 229 -2.65 -13.39 17.81
N ALA A 230 -3.04 -14.67 17.82
CA ALA A 230 -2.09 -15.79 17.75
C ALA A 230 -1.29 -15.79 16.43
N TRP A 231 -1.89 -15.31 15.35
CA TRP A 231 -1.25 -15.18 14.04
C TRP A 231 -0.40 -13.91 13.94
N ALA A 232 -0.95 -12.78 14.39
CA ALA A 232 -0.31 -11.48 14.29
C ALA A 232 0.90 -11.30 15.24
N ALA A 233 1.08 -12.22 16.20
CA ALA A 233 2.21 -12.26 17.13
C ALA A 233 3.59 -12.27 16.43
N SER A 234 3.68 -12.76 15.18
CA SER A 234 4.90 -12.73 14.37
C SER A 234 4.82 -11.63 13.30
N PRO A 235 5.60 -10.54 13.40
CA PRO A 235 5.59 -9.49 12.38
C PRO A 235 5.97 -10.04 11.00
N GLY A 236 5.10 -9.83 10.01
CA GLY A 236 5.31 -10.36 8.67
C GLY A 236 4.14 -10.16 7.70
N PHE A 237 4.08 -11.01 6.69
CA PHE A 237 3.21 -10.91 5.52
C PHE A 237 2.28 -12.12 5.42
N PHE A 238 1.15 -12.12 6.12
CA PHE A 238 0.20 -13.25 6.10
C PHE A 238 -0.44 -13.48 4.71
N THR A 239 -0.44 -12.46 3.85
CA THR A 239 -0.82 -12.52 2.43
C THR A 239 0.37 -12.73 1.49
N GLY A 240 1.57 -12.96 2.05
CA GLY A 240 2.83 -13.05 1.33
C GLY A 240 3.28 -11.76 0.63
N SER A 241 2.64 -10.60 0.86
CA SER A 241 2.95 -9.36 0.15
C SER A 241 3.00 -8.13 1.05
N GLY A 242 4.00 -7.29 0.83
CA GLY A 242 4.08 -5.93 1.35
C GLY A 242 3.68 -4.85 0.35
N MET A 243 3.44 -5.20 -0.92
CA MET A 243 3.10 -4.23 -1.96
C MET A 243 1.57 -4.14 -2.16
N PRO A 244 0.98 -2.97 -2.45
CA PRO A 244 -0.38 -2.91 -2.95
C PRO A 244 -0.50 -3.44 -4.39
N MET A 245 -1.47 -4.31 -4.66
CA MET A 245 -1.80 -4.80 -6.01
C MET A 245 -3.30 -4.90 -6.18
N ARG A 246 -3.77 -4.84 -7.43
CA ARG A 246 -5.20 -4.93 -7.73
C ARG A 246 -5.80 -6.28 -7.34
N PHE A 247 -7.02 -6.25 -6.84
CA PHE A 247 -7.85 -7.44 -6.71
C PHE A 247 -8.11 -8.07 -8.08
N THR A 248 -8.39 -9.36 -8.05
CA THR A 248 -8.77 -10.17 -9.20
C THR A 248 -9.98 -11.02 -8.84
N ASP A 249 -11.02 -11.00 -9.68
CA ASP A 249 -12.21 -11.83 -9.49
C ASP A 249 -11.91 -13.34 -9.69
N ASN A 250 -12.93 -14.18 -9.49
CA ASN A 250 -12.82 -15.63 -9.67
C ASN A 250 -12.45 -16.08 -11.10
N ASN A 251 -12.57 -15.21 -12.10
CA ASN A 251 -12.27 -15.48 -13.50
C ASN A 251 -10.88 -14.97 -13.93
N GLY A 252 -10.14 -14.29 -13.05
CA GLY A 252 -8.86 -13.67 -13.39
C GLY A 252 -8.98 -12.23 -13.90
N THR A 253 -10.16 -11.61 -13.85
CA THR A 253 -10.37 -10.22 -14.24
C THR A 253 -9.90 -9.29 -13.14
N PHE A 254 -9.08 -8.30 -13.49
CA PHE A 254 -8.70 -7.27 -12.52
C PHE A 254 -9.89 -6.41 -12.13
N ILE A 255 -10.06 -6.21 -10.83
CA ILE A 255 -10.90 -5.17 -10.25
C ILE A 255 -9.96 -4.00 -9.96
N ASP A 256 -10.32 -2.78 -10.38
CA ASP A 256 -9.46 -1.60 -10.25
C ASP A 256 -9.44 -1.03 -8.83
N VAL A 257 -9.23 -1.91 -7.85
CA VAL A 257 -9.07 -1.64 -6.43
C VAL A 257 -7.77 -2.28 -5.97
N TYR A 258 -6.84 -1.48 -5.47
CA TYR A 258 -5.61 -1.99 -4.85
C TYR A 258 -5.87 -2.53 -3.45
N GLN A 259 -5.52 -3.78 -3.21
CA GLN A 259 -5.44 -4.35 -1.88
C GLN A 259 -4.17 -3.87 -1.18
N ALA A 260 -4.30 -2.96 -0.23
CA ALA A 260 -3.25 -2.50 0.68
C ALA A 260 -3.41 -3.18 2.04
N VAL A 261 -2.82 -4.37 2.17
CA VAL A 261 -2.91 -5.23 3.36
C VAL A 261 -2.49 -4.46 4.61
N THR A 262 -3.29 -4.57 5.67
CA THR A 262 -3.02 -4.03 7.01
C THR A 262 -2.23 -5.03 7.82
N GLN A 263 -0.90 -4.85 7.83
CA GLN A 263 0.01 -5.69 8.62
C GLN A 263 0.10 -5.23 10.08
N LEU A 264 -0.29 -3.99 10.36
CA LEU A 264 -0.13 -3.32 11.65
C LEU A 264 -1.51 -2.93 12.19
N THR A 265 -1.86 -3.46 13.35
CA THR A 265 -3.18 -3.33 14.00
C THR A 265 -2.97 -3.07 15.49
N ASP A 266 -3.86 -2.33 16.13
CA ASP A 266 -3.85 -2.11 17.59
C ASP A 266 -4.75 -3.10 18.35
N GLU A 267 -5.46 -3.98 17.65
CA GLU A 267 -6.41 -4.92 18.24
C GLU A 267 -6.02 -6.41 18.11
N SER A 268 -5.01 -6.75 17.32
CA SER A 268 -4.52 -8.14 17.16
C SER A 268 -3.37 -8.51 18.10
N GLY A 269 -3.23 -7.86 19.25
CA GLY A 269 -2.21 -8.21 20.27
C GLY A 269 -0.75 -8.01 19.82
N GLN A 270 -0.53 -7.24 18.76
CA GLN A 270 0.80 -6.80 18.32
C GLN A 270 1.38 -5.81 19.33
N THR A 271 2.71 -5.64 19.35
CA THR A 271 3.38 -4.70 20.26
C THR A 271 4.17 -3.66 19.49
N TYR A 272 4.12 -2.41 19.94
CA TYR A 272 4.78 -1.29 19.28
C TYR A 272 5.90 -0.71 20.17
N PRO A 273 7.05 -0.36 19.60
CA PRO A 273 7.35 -0.32 18.16
C PRO A 273 7.80 -1.66 17.55
N TYR A 274 7.89 -2.75 18.32
CA TYR A 274 8.49 -4.03 17.87
C TYR A 274 8.00 -4.53 16.51
N THR A 275 6.69 -4.56 16.28
CA THR A 275 6.11 -5.07 15.03
C THR A 275 6.51 -4.21 13.84
N LEU A 276 6.35 -2.88 13.94
CA LEU A 276 6.73 -1.95 12.87
C LEU A 276 8.25 -1.97 12.63
N ASP A 277 9.05 -1.89 13.70
CA ASP A 277 10.52 -1.92 13.63
C ASP A 277 11.00 -3.13 12.86
N THR A 278 10.44 -4.30 13.14
CA THR A 278 10.78 -5.55 12.46
C THR A 278 10.51 -5.48 10.95
N LEU A 279 9.38 -4.89 10.53
CA LEU A 279 9.04 -4.74 9.11
C LEU A 279 9.95 -3.70 8.42
N LEU A 280 10.15 -2.54 9.05
CA LEU A 280 10.99 -1.48 8.50
C LEU A 280 12.45 -1.90 8.39
N ASP A 281 13.00 -2.55 9.43
CA ASP A 281 14.39 -2.99 9.46
C ASP A 281 14.67 -4.05 8.38
N ARG A 282 13.73 -4.97 8.12
CA ARG A 282 13.86 -5.92 7.00
C ARG A 282 13.72 -5.25 5.64
N ALA A 283 12.97 -4.15 5.54
CA ALA A 283 12.83 -3.42 4.29
C ALA A 283 14.11 -2.65 3.93
N ILE A 284 14.72 -1.96 4.90
CA ILE A 284 15.93 -1.15 4.68
C ILE A 284 17.24 -1.92 4.88
N GLY A 285 17.18 -3.03 5.61
CA GLY A 285 18.30 -3.91 5.94
C GLY A 285 18.70 -4.86 4.82
N PRO A 286 19.50 -5.89 5.13
CA PRO A 286 20.04 -6.82 4.14
C PRO A 286 18.96 -7.66 3.45
N GLU A 287 17.83 -7.92 4.10
CA GLU A 287 16.73 -8.70 3.53
C GLU A 287 16.09 -8.00 2.35
N LYS A 288 16.04 -6.65 2.37
CA LYS A 288 15.45 -5.83 1.32
C LYS A 288 14.01 -6.26 1.01
N TYR A 289 13.23 -6.52 2.06
CA TYR A 289 11.80 -6.82 1.98
C TYR A 289 10.99 -5.53 1.89
N TYR A 290 11.15 -4.84 0.76
CA TYR A 290 10.47 -3.59 0.45
C TYR A 290 8.95 -3.73 0.60
N GLY A 291 8.27 -2.69 1.11
CA GLY A 291 6.82 -2.74 1.30
C GLY A 291 6.18 -1.40 1.64
N ALA A 292 4.89 -1.30 1.35
CA ALA A 292 3.99 -0.30 1.92
C ALA A 292 3.21 -0.98 3.05
N PHE A 293 3.50 -0.58 4.29
CA PHE A 293 2.95 -1.21 5.47
C PHE A 293 1.74 -0.40 5.94
N THR A 294 0.54 -0.95 5.75
CA THR A 294 -0.68 -0.29 6.20
C THR A 294 -0.88 -0.56 7.68
N ALA A 295 -1.19 0.52 8.39
CA ALA A 295 -1.50 0.52 9.80
C ALA A 295 -2.95 0.90 10.03
N ASN A 296 -3.58 0.23 10.98
CA ASN A 296 -4.82 0.67 11.58
C ASN A 296 -4.61 0.93 13.06
N MET A 297 -4.64 2.20 13.42
CA MET A 297 -4.65 2.65 14.81
C MET A 297 -5.95 3.38 15.01
N HIS A 298 -6.83 2.88 15.87
CA HIS A 298 -8.13 3.49 16.13
C HIS A 298 -7.96 5.00 16.40
N THR A 299 -8.71 5.78 15.64
CA THR A 299 -8.74 7.25 15.71
C THR A 299 -9.87 7.72 16.63
N ASP A 300 -10.45 6.82 17.44
CA ASP A 300 -11.37 7.15 18.52
C ASP A 300 -10.77 8.10 19.57
N TYR A 301 -9.44 8.17 19.64
CA TYR A 301 -8.68 9.03 20.55
C TYR A 301 -7.63 9.85 19.78
N GLU A 302 -7.40 11.08 20.23
CA GLU A 302 -6.42 12.00 19.61
C GLU A 302 -5.01 11.39 19.54
N ILE A 303 -4.59 10.67 20.59
CA ILE A 303 -3.28 10.04 20.72
C ILE A 303 -3.39 8.64 21.33
N SER A 304 -2.52 7.73 20.88
CA SER A 304 -2.27 6.45 21.53
C SER A 304 -0.77 6.17 21.60
N ASN A 305 -0.35 5.36 22.58
CA ASN A 305 1.07 5.01 22.74
C ASN A 305 1.61 4.28 21.51
N ASP A 306 0.82 3.37 20.94
CA ASP A 306 1.19 2.58 19.77
C ASP A 306 1.39 3.49 18.55
N TYR A 307 0.44 4.39 18.31
CA TYR A 307 0.51 5.37 17.25
C TYR A 307 1.75 6.29 17.36
N ASN A 308 2.04 6.80 18.57
CA ASN A 308 3.21 7.65 18.81
C ASN A 308 4.53 6.89 18.60
N ALA A 309 4.57 5.62 19.00
CA ALA A 309 5.71 4.74 18.79
C ALA A 309 5.94 4.50 17.29
N MET A 310 4.87 4.35 16.50
CA MET A 310 4.97 4.20 15.04
C MET A 310 5.53 5.43 14.35
N ILE A 311 5.06 6.63 14.71
CA ILE A 311 5.61 7.88 14.16
C ILE A 311 7.10 7.98 14.47
N SER A 312 7.48 7.78 15.73
CA SER A 312 8.87 7.88 16.18
C SER A 312 9.77 6.86 15.45
N SER A 313 9.29 5.63 15.28
CA SER A 313 10.02 4.56 14.59
C SER A 313 10.26 4.86 13.10
N ALA A 314 9.23 5.33 12.39
CA ALA A 314 9.34 5.67 10.98
C ALA A 314 10.26 6.87 10.77
N GLN A 315 10.13 7.93 11.60
CA GLN A 315 11.03 9.09 11.57
C GLN A 315 12.49 8.72 11.84
N ALA A 316 12.75 7.88 12.85
CA ALA A 316 14.10 7.42 13.18
C ALA A 316 14.79 6.66 12.03
N ARG A 317 14.01 6.09 11.11
CA ARG A 317 14.47 5.34 9.94
C ARG A 317 14.38 6.12 8.62
N GLY A 318 13.90 7.37 8.66
CA GLY A 318 13.67 8.17 7.46
C GLY A 318 12.61 7.55 6.53
N ILE A 319 11.63 6.83 7.09
CA ILE A 319 10.53 6.21 6.35
C ILE A 319 9.32 7.15 6.35
N PRO A 320 8.72 7.44 5.18
CA PRO A 320 7.56 8.31 5.09
C PRO A 320 6.31 7.68 5.71
N ILE A 321 5.45 8.53 6.25
CA ILE A 321 4.12 8.19 6.77
C ILE A 321 3.09 8.97 5.97
N ILE A 322 2.23 8.27 5.24
CA ILE A 322 1.31 8.87 4.28
C ILE A 322 -0.13 8.37 4.47
N SER A 323 -1.07 9.15 3.96
CA SER A 323 -2.46 8.72 3.83
C SER A 323 -2.64 7.67 2.73
N ALA A 324 -3.71 6.89 2.81
CA ALA A 324 -4.12 5.94 1.77
C ALA A 324 -4.36 6.64 0.41
N LYS A 325 -4.96 7.84 0.38
CA LYS A 325 -5.09 8.63 -0.86
C LYS A 325 -3.75 9.00 -1.50
N GLN A 326 -2.71 9.29 -0.71
CA GLN A 326 -1.37 9.57 -1.24
C GLN A 326 -0.76 8.31 -1.86
N MET A 327 -0.97 7.14 -1.25
CA MET A 327 -0.54 5.88 -1.83
C MET A 327 -1.27 5.61 -3.16
N LEU A 328 -2.59 5.79 -3.23
CA LEU A 328 -3.33 5.61 -4.49
C LEU A 328 -2.85 6.57 -5.59
N LYS A 329 -2.69 7.86 -5.27
CA LYS A 329 -2.13 8.87 -6.19
C LYS A 329 -0.78 8.43 -6.76
N TRP A 330 0.10 7.90 -5.92
CA TRP A 330 1.39 7.39 -6.34
C TRP A 330 1.27 6.14 -7.21
N LEU A 331 0.46 5.16 -6.82
CA LEU A 331 0.25 3.93 -7.58
C LEU A 331 -0.26 4.24 -8.99
N ASP A 332 -1.24 5.13 -9.12
CA ASP A 332 -1.76 5.57 -10.42
C ASP A 332 -0.70 6.30 -11.24
N GLY A 333 0.02 7.26 -10.64
CA GLY A 333 1.06 8.00 -11.35
C GLY A 333 2.21 7.11 -11.81
N ARG A 334 2.69 6.23 -10.93
CA ARG A 334 3.77 5.29 -11.24
C ARG A 334 3.33 4.30 -12.33
N ASN A 335 2.13 3.74 -12.24
CA ASN A 335 1.63 2.77 -13.22
C ASN A 335 1.16 3.43 -14.53
N GLY A 336 0.81 4.71 -14.51
CA GLY A 336 0.58 5.54 -15.69
C GLY A 336 1.86 6.04 -16.36
N SER A 337 3.01 5.92 -15.68
CA SER A 337 4.32 6.22 -16.26
C SER A 337 4.75 5.11 -17.20
N LYS A 338 5.52 5.44 -18.25
CA LYS A 338 5.95 4.45 -19.25
C LYS A 338 7.33 4.72 -19.83
N PHE A 339 7.98 3.63 -20.22
CA PHE A 339 9.10 3.65 -21.15
C PHE A 339 8.56 3.42 -22.58
N SER A 340 9.12 4.11 -23.56
CA SER A 340 8.82 3.91 -24.98
C SER A 340 10.07 4.02 -25.84
N GLY A 341 10.00 3.55 -27.08
CA GLY A 341 11.10 3.69 -28.05
C GLY A 341 12.39 2.98 -27.64
N LEU A 342 12.32 1.83 -26.95
CA LEU A 342 13.51 1.12 -26.51
C LEU A 342 14.35 0.63 -27.70
N THR A 343 15.60 1.11 -27.79
CA THR A 343 16.61 0.70 -28.77
C THR A 343 17.88 0.22 -28.08
N TRP A 344 18.60 -0.72 -28.70
CA TRP A 344 19.89 -1.19 -28.22
C TRP A 344 20.80 -1.45 -29.41
N THR A 345 21.78 -0.58 -29.62
CA THR A 345 22.71 -0.66 -30.75
C THR A 345 24.08 -0.17 -30.31
N GLY A 346 25.14 -0.94 -30.60
CA GLY A 346 26.51 -0.53 -30.29
C GLY A 346 26.74 -0.26 -28.78
N ASN A 347 26.12 -1.05 -27.92
CA ASN A 347 26.08 -0.86 -26.46
C ASN A 347 25.49 0.47 -25.97
N VAL A 348 24.61 1.07 -26.77
CA VAL A 348 23.85 2.26 -26.37
C VAL A 348 22.37 1.89 -26.24
N LEU A 349 21.83 2.05 -25.03
CA LEU A 349 20.41 1.89 -24.74
C LEU A 349 19.72 3.25 -24.90
N GLY A 350 18.83 3.36 -25.88
CA GLY A 350 17.94 4.50 -26.06
C GLY A 350 16.54 4.20 -25.55
N PHE A 351 15.89 5.17 -24.90
CA PHE A 351 14.46 5.09 -24.53
C PHE A 351 13.90 6.48 -24.22
N THR A 352 12.58 6.62 -24.19
CA THR A 352 11.89 7.80 -23.67
C THR A 352 11.13 7.43 -22.41
N ILE A 353 11.15 8.30 -21.39
CA ILE A 353 10.24 8.22 -20.25
C ILE A 353 9.13 9.26 -20.44
N THR A 354 7.89 8.85 -20.20
CA THR A 354 6.76 9.75 -19.94
C THR A 354 6.27 9.49 -18.52
N GLN A 355 6.41 10.49 -17.65
CA GLN A 355 5.94 10.43 -16.28
C GLN A 355 4.42 10.62 -16.22
N GLY A 356 3.74 9.74 -15.50
CA GLY A 356 2.31 9.83 -15.21
C GLY A 356 2.01 10.91 -14.17
N GLN A 357 0.80 11.44 -14.20
CA GLN A 357 0.33 12.42 -13.21
C GLN A 357 0.34 11.79 -11.81
N GLY A 358 0.87 12.50 -10.81
CA GLY A 358 0.95 11.99 -9.42
C GLY A 358 2.22 11.20 -9.10
N ALA A 359 3.14 11.02 -10.05
CA ALA A 359 4.38 10.29 -9.85
C ALA A 359 5.56 11.18 -9.38
N THR A 360 5.33 12.21 -8.56
CA THR A 360 6.40 13.07 -8.04
C THR A 360 7.50 12.23 -7.39
N GLY A 361 8.77 12.53 -7.69
CA GLY A 361 9.89 11.73 -7.18
C GLY A 361 10.15 10.40 -7.90
N LEU A 362 9.51 10.12 -9.04
CA LEU A 362 9.69 8.90 -9.83
C LEU A 362 11.16 8.53 -10.03
N GLN A 363 11.49 7.27 -9.76
CA GLN A 363 12.83 6.73 -9.97
C GLN A 363 12.79 5.62 -11.01
N ALA A 364 13.79 5.63 -11.89
CA ALA A 364 13.98 4.64 -12.92
C ALA A 364 15.29 3.88 -12.68
N MET A 365 15.31 2.64 -13.17
CA MET A 365 16.43 1.73 -13.08
C MET A 365 16.72 1.14 -14.45
N VAL A 366 17.99 1.18 -14.87
CA VAL A 366 18.49 0.50 -16.08
C VAL A 366 19.41 -0.64 -15.63
N PRO A 367 19.11 -1.92 -15.94
CA PRO A 367 19.99 -3.02 -15.57
C PRO A 367 21.30 -2.90 -16.35
N ILE A 368 22.42 -3.18 -15.68
CA ILE A 368 23.75 -3.17 -16.26
C ILE A 368 24.11 -4.62 -16.62
N PRO A 369 24.27 -4.97 -17.91
CA PRO A 369 24.67 -6.31 -18.31
C PRO A 369 26.03 -6.71 -17.72
N SER A 370 26.19 -7.99 -17.39
CA SER A 370 27.44 -8.53 -16.85
C SER A 370 28.62 -8.21 -17.77
N GLY A 371 29.72 -7.72 -17.18
CA GLY A 371 30.94 -7.35 -17.90
C GLY A 371 30.93 -5.96 -18.52
N LEU A 372 29.79 -5.25 -18.49
CA LEU A 372 29.69 -3.86 -18.92
C LEU A 372 29.67 -2.89 -17.73
N GLY A 373 30.02 -1.64 -18.00
CA GLY A 373 29.87 -0.49 -17.12
C GLY A 373 29.33 0.71 -17.90
N ILE A 374 28.71 1.66 -17.22
CA ILE A 374 28.16 2.87 -17.85
C ILE A 374 29.26 3.88 -18.06
N THR A 375 29.44 4.33 -19.30
CA THR A 375 30.44 5.33 -19.70
C THR A 375 29.80 6.65 -20.15
N GLY A 376 28.50 6.67 -20.38
CA GLY A 376 27.74 7.89 -20.67
C GLY A 376 26.27 7.73 -20.34
N PHE A 377 25.67 8.76 -19.75
CA PHE A 377 24.24 8.76 -19.45
C PHE A 377 23.68 10.17 -19.66
N THR A 378 22.77 10.31 -20.62
CA THR A 378 22.15 11.60 -20.93
C THR A 378 20.63 11.54 -20.99
N ARG A 379 19.98 12.68 -20.76
CA ARG A 379 18.57 12.98 -20.99
C ARG A 379 18.48 14.25 -21.83
N ASN A 380 17.85 14.19 -22.99
CA ASN A 380 17.78 15.30 -23.95
C ASN A 380 19.17 15.92 -24.24
N GLY A 381 20.20 15.06 -24.32
CA GLY A 381 21.59 15.47 -24.54
C GLY A 381 22.33 16.01 -23.31
N SER A 382 21.66 16.25 -22.18
CA SER A 382 22.29 16.70 -20.94
C SER A 382 22.67 15.52 -20.05
N ALA A 383 23.79 15.60 -19.34
CA ALA A 383 24.25 14.54 -18.44
C ALA A 383 23.23 14.25 -17.32
N VAL A 384 23.04 12.97 -16.99
CA VAL A 384 22.17 12.49 -15.91
C VAL A 384 23.04 11.93 -14.79
N SER A 385 22.78 12.37 -13.56
CA SER A 385 23.38 11.75 -12.37
C SER A 385 22.68 10.43 -12.06
N TYR A 386 23.45 9.42 -11.71
CA TYR A 386 22.95 8.10 -11.35
C TYR A 386 23.84 7.47 -10.28
N ASN A 387 23.30 6.49 -9.56
CA ASN A 387 24.05 5.64 -8.64
C ASN A 387 23.93 4.19 -9.09
N VAL A 388 25.01 3.41 -8.97
CA VAL A 388 24.94 1.97 -9.21
C VAL A 388 24.53 1.27 -7.91
N LYS A 389 23.48 0.46 -7.96
CA LYS A 389 22.99 -0.33 -6.82
C LYS A 389 22.69 -1.75 -7.26
N THR A 390 23.08 -2.73 -6.43
CA THR A 390 22.65 -4.12 -6.60
C THR A 390 21.30 -4.31 -5.92
N ILE A 391 20.27 -4.60 -6.71
CA ILE A 391 18.92 -4.90 -6.22
C ILE A 391 18.66 -6.38 -6.47
N LYS A 392 18.62 -7.17 -5.39
CA LYS A 392 18.29 -8.60 -5.42
C LYS A 392 19.09 -9.37 -6.49
N GLY A 393 20.40 -9.13 -6.53
CA GLY A 393 21.34 -9.81 -7.42
C GLY A 393 21.52 -9.22 -8.82
N VAL A 394 20.90 -8.08 -9.13
CA VAL A 394 21.09 -7.38 -10.41
C VAL A 394 21.59 -5.96 -10.17
N ASP A 395 22.65 -5.57 -10.86
CA ASP A 395 23.18 -4.20 -10.82
C ASP A 395 22.36 -3.29 -11.71
N TYR A 396 21.96 -2.14 -11.16
CA TYR A 396 21.21 -1.12 -11.87
C TYR A 396 21.89 0.23 -11.76
N ALA A 397 21.88 1.01 -12.85
CA ALA A 397 21.93 2.45 -12.74
C ALA A 397 20.58 2.98 -12.28
N PHE A 398 20.58 3.66 -11.14
CA PHE A 398 19.43 4.22 -10.48
C PHE A 398 19.44 5.75 -10.62
N PHE A 399 18.36 6.34 -11.12
CA PHE A 399 18.30 7.76 -11.48
C PHE A 399 16.87 8.31 -11.37
N SER A 400 16.74 9.64 -11.34
CA SER A 400 15.44 10.31 -11.37
C SER A 400 14.76 10.10 -12.73
N GLY A 401 13.59 9.48 -12.73
CA GLY A 401 12.82 9.08 -13.91
C GLY A 401 11.97 10.20 -14.50
N LEU A 402 12.58 11.37 -14.73
CA LEU A 402 11.87 12.52 -15.30
C LEU A 402 11.52 12.30 -16.78
N THR A 403 10.46 12.94 -17.27
CA THR A 403 10.10 12.90 -18.71
C THR A 403 11.26 13.36 -19.59
N GLY A 404 11.51 12.63 -20.68
CA GLY A 404 12.55 12.97 -21.66
C GLY A 404 13.10 11.76 -22.41
N THR A 405 13.96 12.03 -23.38
CA THR A 405 14.66 11.00 -24.17
C THR A 405 16.03 10.72 -23.55
N TYR A 406 16.30 9.47 -23.24
CA TYR A 406 17.51 9.02 -22.58
C TYR A 406 18.40 8.21 -23.54
N SER A 407 19.71 8.28 -23.28
CA SER A 407 20.73 7.46 -23.91
C SER A 407 21.74 7.02 -22.85
N VAL A 408 21.91 5.71 -22.70
CA VAL A 408 22.86 5.07 -21.77
C VAL A 408 23.90 4.33 -22.60
N THR A 409 25.12 4.85 -22.61
CA THR A 409 26.27 4.23 -23.26
C THR A 409 26.98 3.32 -22.27
N MET A 410 27.21 2.08 -22.67
CA MET A 410 27.90 1.07 -21.88
C MET A 410 29.12 0.55 -22.64
N ALA A 411 30.18 0.20 -21.92
CA ALA A 411 31.38 -0.41 -22.48
C ALA A 411 31.87 -1.54 -21.58
N ALA A 412 32.72 -2.42 -22.12
CA ALA A 412 33.36 -3.45 -21.30
C ALA A 412 34.15 -2.79 -20.16
N ASN A 413 34.03 -3.33 -18.96
CA ASN A 413 34.90 -2.92 -17.85
C ASN A 413 36.36 -3.27 -18.22
N PRO A 414 37.32 -2.37 -17.98
CA PRO A 414 38.73 -2.62 -18.28
C PRO A 414 39.32 -3.78 -17.48
#